data_AF-A0AAW5RJS5-F1
#
_entry.id   AF-A0AAW5RJS5-F1
#
_cell.length_a   1.000
_cell.length_b   1.000
_cell.length_c   1.000
_cell.angle_alpha   90.00
_cell.angle_beta   90.00
_cell.angle_gamma   90.00
#
_symmetry.space_group_name_H-M   'P 1'
#
loop_
_entity.id
_entity.type
_entity.pdbx_description
1 polymer ?
#
loop_
_entity_poly.entity_id
_entity_poly.type
_entity_poly.pdbx_seq_one_letter_code
_entity_poly.pdbx_strand_id
1 'polypeptide(L)' 'MTFNLALLPDQERQRIELDKQAALLVWQCRRNLATREDVARAIINQPVDNQEYFRDRLNHYREVKGSHEQVY' A
#
# COMPACT_ATOMS: atom_id res chain seq x y z
N MET A 1 8.86 18.80 13.97
CA MET A 1 9.99 17.91 13.57
C MET A 1 9.82 17.59 12.10
N THR A 2 10.71 18.09 11.26
CA THR A 2 10.62 17.93 9.79
C THR A 2 11.28 16.61 9.41
N PHE A 3 10.49 15.59 9.08
CA PHE A 3 11.00 14.31 8.59
C PHE A 3 11.32 14.44 7.10
N ASN A 4 12.58 14.72 6.77
CA ASN A 4 13.04 14.81 5.40
C ASN A 4 13.18 13.42 4.79
N LEU A 5 12.13 12.97 4.10
CA LEU A 5 12.07 11.68 3.40
C LEU A 5 13.12 11.54 2.28
N ALA A 6 13.69 12.67 1.83
CA ALA A 6 14.73 12.72 0.80
C ALA A 6 16.15 12.38 1.31
N LEU A 7 16.37 12.44 2.63
CA LEU A 7 17.66 12.05 3.25
C LEU A 7 17.70 10.58 3.65
N LEU A 8 16.59 9.86 3.46
CA LEU A 8 16.52 8.43 3.76
C LEU A 8 17.27 7.63 2.69
N PRO A 9 17.92 6.52 3.08
CA PRO A 9 18.54 5.61 2.13
C PRO A 9 17.48 5.10 1.13
N ASP A 10 17.89 4.83 -0.10
CA ASP A 10 17.00 4.37 -1.19
C ASP A 10 16.09 3.22 -0.78
N GLN A 11 16.57 2.32 0.08
CA GLN A 11 15.80 1.19 0.60
C GLN A 11 14.59 1.62 1.46
N GLU A 12 14.72 2.66 2.28
CA GLU A 12 13.62 3.20 3.09
C GLU A 12 12.62 3.96 2.22
N ARG A 13 13.12 4.69 1.20
CA ARG A 13 12.26 5.35 0.20
C ARG A 13 11.41 4.33 -0.55
N GLN A 14 12.01 3.23 -0.98
CA GLN A 14 11.30 2.14 -1.65
C GLN A 14 10.20 1.55 -0.77
N ARG A 15 10.47 1.35 0.52
CA ARG A 15 9.47 0.88 1.50
C ARG A 15 8.30 1.85 1.66
N ILE A 16 8.57 3.15 1.71
CA ILE A 16 7.53 4.19 1.82
C ILE A 16 6.70 4.27 0.54
N GLU A 17 7.32 4.12 -0.62
CA GLU A 17 6.61 4.11 -1.91
C GLU A 17 5.70 2.89 -2.06
N LEU A 18 6.19 1.70 -1.67
CA LEU A 18 5.39 0.48 -1.59
C LEU A 18 4.22 0.65 -0.63
N ASP A 19 4.47 1.26 0.54
CA ASP A 19 3.44 1.51 1.52
C ASP A 19 2.32 2.41 0.98
N LYS A 20 2.72 3.49 0.30
CA LYS A 20 1.82 4.43 -0.35
C LYS A 20 1.01 3.76 -1.47
N GLN A 21 1.64 2.91 -2.28
CA GLN A 21 0.98 2.15 -3.33
C GLN A 21 -0.04 1.16 -2.76
N ALA A 22 0.29 0.48 -1.65
CA ALA A 22 -0.63 -0.43 -0.98
C ALA A 22 -1.86 0.33 -0.43
N ALA A 23 -1.64 1.47 0.23
CA ALA A 23 -2.72 2.31 0.73
C ALA A 23 -3.61 2.87 -0.40
N LEU A 24 -3.01 3.29 -1.52
CA LEU A 24 -3.73 3.79 -2.69
C LEU A 24 -4.61 2.71 -3.32
N LEU A 25 -4.09 1.48 -3.48
CA LEU A 25 -4.85 0.35 -4.04
C LEU A 25 -6.05 -0.01 -3.17
N VAL A 26 -5.88 -0.06 -1.84
CA VAL A 26 -7.00 -0.31 -0.92
C VAL A 26 -8.06 0.79 -1.04
N TRP A 27 -7.65 2.05 -1.17
CA TRP A 27 -8.56 3.18 -1.36
C TRP A 27 -9.29 3.11 -2.72
N GLN A 28 -8.59 2.77 -3.80
CA GLN A 28 -9.21 2.59 -5.13
C GLN A 28 -10.18 1.40 -5.14
N CYS A 29 -9.83 0.31 -4.45
CA CYS A 29 -10.70 -0.87 -4.32
C CYS A 29 -12.02 -0.52 -3.62
N ARG A 30 -12.01 0.37 -2.63
CA ARG A 30 -13.23 0.85 -1.96
C ARG A 30 -14.11 1.71 -2.85
N ARG A 31 -13.49 2.59 -3.63
CA ARG A 31 -14.22 3.46 -4.56
C ARG A 31 -14.70 2.74 -5.83
N ASN A 32 -14.58 1.41 -5.89
CA ASN A 32 -14.82 0.61 -7.11
C ASN A 32 -13.99 1.08 -8.31
N LEU A 33 -12.85 1.75 -8.06
CA LEU A 33 -11.92 2.22 -9.08
C LEU A 33 -10.86 1.18 -9.42
N ALA A 34 -10.61 0.22 -8.53
CA ALA A 34 -9.69 -0.90 -8.75
C ALA A 34 -10.36 -2.22 -8.39
N THR A 35 -10.21 -3.21 -9.27
CA THR A 35 -10.71 -4.56 -9.04
C THR A 35 -9.63 -5.39 -8.34
N ARG A 36 -10.02 -6.48 -7.69
CA ARG A 36 -9.08 -7.42 -7.04
C ARG A 36 -8.01 -7.97 -8.01
N GLU A 37 -8.33 -8.06 -9.30
CA GLU A 37 -7.36 -8.39 -10.35
C GLU A 37 -6.33 -7.28 -10.58
N ASP A 38 -6.73 -6.01 -10.49
CA ASP A 38 -5.82 -4.88 -10.65
C ASP A 38 -4.83 -4.81 -9.49
N VAL A 39 -5.32 -5.08 -8.27
CA VAL A 39 -4.48 -5.27 -7.08
C VAL A 39 -3.50 -6.44 -7.27
N ALA A 40 -3.97 -7.58 -7.78
CA ALA A 40 -3.11 -8.73 -8.06
C ALA A 40 -2.05 -8.41 -9.12
N ARG A 41 -2.40 -7.69 -10.19
CA ARG A 41 -1.45 -7.22 -11.22
C ARG A 41 -0.43 -6.24 -10.64
N ALA A 42 -0.86 -5.34 -9.77
CA ALA A 42 0.04 -4.41 -9.08
C ALA A 42 1.01 -5.14 -8.15
N ILE A 43 0.56 -6.20 -7.46
CA ILE A 43 1.44 -7.08 -6.68
C ILE A 43 2.44 -7.80 -7.61
N ILE A 44 1.99 -8.40 -8.70
CA ILE A 44 2.85 -9.16 -9.62
C ILE A 44 3.90 -8.27 -10.31
N ASN A 45 3.55 -7.01 -10.62
CA ASN A 45 4.47 -6.03 -11.19
C ASN A 45 5.54 -5.55 -10.20
N GLN A 46 5.38 -5.78 -8.90
CA GLN A 46 6.42 -5.49 -7.92
C GLN A 46 7.48 -6.59 -7.90
N PRO A 47 8.75 -6.26 -7.60
CA PRO A 47 9.82 -7.23 -7.48
C PRO A 47 9.49 -8.26 -6.38
N VAL A 48 9.85 -9.51 -6.60
CA VAL A 48 9.47 -10.67 -5.77
C VAL A 48 9.77 -10.47 -4.29
N ASP A 49 10.90 -9.84 -3.97
CA ASP A 49 11.32 -9.50 -2.59
C ASP A 49 10.28 -8.62 -1.86
N ASN A 50 9.62 -7.74 -2.60
CA ASN A 50 8.61 -6.82 -2.07
C ASN A 50 7.18 -7.36 -2.18
N GLN A 51 6.94 -8.46 -2.90
CA GLN A 51 5.58 -8.98 -3.10
C GLN A 51 4.95 -9.48 -1.80
N GLU A 52 5.72 -10.19 -0.96
CA GLU A 52 5.26 -10.63 0.36
C GLU A 52 4.96 -9.43 1.26
N TYR A 53 5.88 -8.47 1.33
CA TYR A 53 5.70 -7.26 2.13
C TYR A 53 4.48 -6.44 1.66
N PHE A 54 4.32 -6.29 0.34
CA PHE A 54 3.22 -5.52 -0.24
C PHE A 54 1.88 -6.22 -0.01
N ARG A 55 1.82 -7.55 -0.08
CA ARG A 55 0.63 -8.34 0.24
C ARG A 55 0.26 -8.22 1.71
N ASP A 56 1.25 -8.27 2.61
CA ASP A 56 1.04 -8.07 4.05
C ASP A 56 0.48 -6.67 4.34
N ARG A 57 1.11 -5.62 3.77
CA ARG A 57 0.62 -4.24 3.91
C ARG A 57 -0.77 -4.05 3.31
N LEU A 58 -1.09 -4.66 2.18
CA LEU A 58 -2.44 -4.61 1.60
C LEU A 58 -3.48 -5.24 2.54
N ASN A 59 -3.17 -6.38 3.17
CA ASN A 59 -4.05 -6.99 4.17
C ASN A 59 -4.19 -6.09 5.40
N HIS A 60 -3.08 -5.59 5.94
CA HIS A 60 -3.07 -4.66 7.07
C HIS A 60 -3.89 -3.40 6.78
N TYR A 61 -3.72 -2.76 5.61
CA TYR A 61 -4.49 -1.57 5.23
C TYR A 61 -5.96 -1.88 5.01
N ARG A 62 -6.28 -3.06 4.49
CA ARG A 62 -7.67 -3.51 4.34
C ARG A 62 -8.35 -3.69 5.71
N GLU A 63 -7.63 -4.19 6.71
CA GLU A 63 -8.11 -4.37 8.09
C GLU A 63 -8.19 -3.05 8.86
N VAL A 64 -7.11 -2.27 8.88
CA VAL A 64 -7.00 -0.98 9.60
C VAL A 64 -7.99 0.05 9.05
N LYS A 65 -8.07 0.20 7.72
CA LYS A 65 -9.06 1.10 7.13
C LYS A 65 -10.46 0.50 7.22
N GLY A 66 -10.62 -0.82 7.34
CA GLY A 66 -11.92 -1.49 7.53
C GLY A 66 -12.58 -1.04 8.84
N SER A 67 -11.76 -0.77 9.84
CA SER A 67 -12.19 -0.27 11.15
C SER A 67 -12.49 1.24 11.16
N HIS A 68 -11.98 2.02 10.19
CA HIS A 68 -12.12 3.48 10.19
C HIS A 68 -13.41 4.00 9.53
N GLU A 69 -14.31 3.10 9.07
CA GLU A 69 -15.58 3.44 8.41
C GLU A 69 -16.80 3.27 9.34
N GLN A 70 -16.60 3.24 10.66
CA GLN A 70 -17.71 3.28 11.65
C GLN A 70 -17.94 4.64 12.28
N VAL A 71 -17.27 5.72 11.82
CA VAL A 71 -17.49 7.04 12.43
C VAL A 71 -17.72 8.11 11.37
N TYR A 72 -18.97 8.58 11.37
CA TYR A 72 -19.63 9.69 10.67
C TYR A 72 -20.15 9.47 9.25
#